data_AF-A0A9Q9D7V5-F1
#
_entry.id   AF-A0A9Q9D7V5-F1
#
_cell.length_a   1.000
_cell.length_b   1.000
_cell.length_c   1.000
_cell.angle_alpha   90.00
_cell.angle_beta   90.00
_cell.angle_gamma   90.00
#
_symmetry.space_group_name_H-M   'P 1'
#
loop_
_entity.id
_entity.type
_entity.pdbx_description
1 polymer ?
#
loop_
_entity_poly.entity_id
_entity_poly.type
_entity_poly.pdbx_seq_one_letter_code
_entity_poly.pdbx_strand_id
1 'polypeptide(L)' 'MYQIKEEQYPMRPRERLIIFGPEKLNEQEILAILLRIGSKKENVMELANRVLNTFSSGIMSNN' A
#
# COMPACT_ATOMS: atom_id res chain seq x y z
N MET A 1 32.44 7.91 17.57
CA MET A 1 31.23 8.72 17.28
C MET A 1 30.25 7.82 16.57
N TYR A 2 29.08 7.57 17.14
CA TYR A 2 28.01 6.88 16.41
C TYR A 2 27.22 7.93 15.64
N GLN A 3 27.22 7.81 14.32
CA GLN A 3 26.38 8.60 13.45
C GLN A 3 24.98 7.97 13.53
N ILE A 4 24.16 8.47 14.45
CA ILE A 4 22.76 8.08 14.54
C ILE A 4 22.13 8.62 13.25
N LYS A 5 21.93 7.74 12.27
CA LYS A 5 21.00 8.01 11.18
C LYS A 5 19.64 8.09 11.86
N GLU A 6 19.13 9.30 12.06
CA GLU A 6 17.71 9.55 12.20
C GLU A 6 17.06 9.14 10.88
N GLU A 7 16.93 7.83 10.69
CA GLU A 7 16.15 7.26 9.62
C GLU A 7 14.73 7.68 9.96
N GLN A 8 14.26 8.76 9.32
CA GLN A 8 12.89 9.25 9.42
C GLN A 8 12.01 8.02 9.26
N TYR A 9 11.49 7.54 10.39
CA TYR A 9 10.82 6.24 10.47
C TYR A 9 9.73 6.27 9.39
N PRO A 10 9.83 5.47 8.31
CA PRO A 10 8.85 5.58 7.24
C PRO A 10 7.50 5.21 7.85
N MET A 11 6.64 6.22 8.00
CA MET A 11 5.34 6.05 8.66
C MET A 11 4.59 4.93 7.96
N ARG A 12 4.07 3.99 8.74
CA ARG A 12 3.32 2.86 8.19
C ARG A 12 2.12 3.41 7.43
N PRO A 13 1.64 2.72 6.36
CA PRO A 13 0.52 3.19 5.57
C PRO A 13 -0.70 3.58 6.41
N ARG A 14 -1.01 2.82 7.48
CA ARG A 14 -2.09 3.15 8.42
C ARG A 14 -1.85 4.44 9.20
N GLU A 15 -0.62 4.71 9.61
CA GLU A 15 -0.27 5.95 10.32
C GLU A 15 -0.39 7.14 9.39
N ARG A 16 0.11 6.99 8.15
CA ARG A 16 -0.07 8.00 7.09
C ARG A 16 -1.55 8.27 6.79
N LEU A 17 -2.37 7.22 6.73
CA LEU A 17 -3.80 7.36 6.47
C LEU A 17 -4.51 8.16 7.58
N ILE A 18 -4.13 7.95 8.83
CA ILE A 18 -4.71 8.67 9.98
C ILE A 18 -4.28 10.15 9.98
N ILE A 19 -3.01 10.43 9.67
CA ILE A 19 -2.45 11.79 9.81
C ILE A 19 -2.75 12.65 8.58
N PHE A 20 -2.60 12.09 7.38
CA PHE A 20 -2.65 12.84 6.12
C PHE A 20 -3.80 12.44 5.20
N GLY A 21 -4.65 11.50 5.62
CA GLY A 21 -5.74 11.03 4.78
C GLY A 21 -5.31 10.09 3.64
N PRO A 22 -6.29 9.58 2.87
CA PRO A 22 -6.06 8.62 1.81
C PRO A 22 -5.29 9.21 0.62
N GLU A 23 -5.35 10.53 0.38
CA GLU A 23 -4.64 11.17 -0.74
C GLU A 23 -3.12 11.03 -0.69
N LYS A 24 -2.55 10.72 0.48
CA LYS A 24 -1.12 10.48 0.61
C LYS A 24 -0.73 9.04 0.35
N LEU A 25 -1.67 8.11 0.20
CA LEU A 25 -1.42 6.69 -0.05
C LEU A 25 -1.58 6.36 -1.52
N ASN A 26 -0.81 5.40 -2.01
CA ASN A 26 -1.06 4.83 -3.33
C ASN A 26 -2.22 3.82 -3.28
N GLU A 27 -2.80 3.51 -4.44
CA GLU A 27 -3.96 2.60 -4.55
C GLU A 27 -3.68 1.23 -3.93
N GLN A 28 -2.45 0.73 -4.09
CA GLN A 28 -2.01 -0.55 -3.52
C GLN A 28 -2.02 -0.51 -1.98
N GLU A 29 -1.52 0.57 -1.37
CA GLU A 29 -1.51 0.77 0.07
C GLU A 29 -2.93 0.90 0.63
N ILE A 30 -3.79 1.66 -0.05
CA ILE A 30 -5.19 1.81 0.34
C ILE A 30 -5.88 0.44 0.31
N LEU A 31 -5.73 -0.29 -0.79
CA LEU A 31 -6.32 -1.62 -0.92
C LEU A 31 -5.74 -2.61 0.10
N ALA A 32 -4.43 -2.57 0.35
CA ALA A 32 -3.81 -3.41 1.36
C ALA A 32 -4.33 -3.12 2.78
N ILE A 33 -4.59 -1.85 3.10
CA ILE A 33 -5.22 -1.48 4.38
C ILE A 33 -6.62 -2.06 4.49
N LEU A 34 -7.42 -1.96 3.42
CA LEU A 34 -8.79 -2.50 3.36
C LEU A 34 -8.81 -4.03 3.50
N LEU A 35 -7.88 -4.73 2.85
CA LEU A 35 -7.76 -6.18 2.92
C LEU A 35 -7.35 -6.69 4.32
N ARG A 36 -6.65 -5.85 5.10
CA ARG A 36 -6.14 -6.09 6.46
C ARG A 36 -5.11 -7.22 6.62
N ILE A 37 -5.23 -8.30 5.86
CA ILE A 37 -4.35 -9.48 5.89
C ILE A 37 -4.07 -9.97 4.47
N GLY A 38 -2.92 -10.62 4.31
CA GLY A 38 -2.58 -11.32 3.07
C GLY A 38 -3.30 -12.66 2.94
N SER A 39 -2.88 -13.45 1.97
CA SER A 39 -3.32 -14.84 1.83
C SER A 39 -2.26 -15.79 2.42
N LYS A 40 -2.53 -17.10 2.37
CA LYS A 40 -1.50 -18.11 2.69
C LYS A 40 -0.30 -18.09 1.75
N LYS A 41 -0.44 -17.51 0.55
CA LYS A 41 0.56 -17.55 -0.53
C LYS A 41 1.36 -16.26 -0.68
N GLU A 42 0.77 -15.13 -0.31
CA GLU A 42 1.31 -13.79 -0.59
C GLU A 42 0.91 -12.83 0.53
N ASN A 43 1.80 -11.87 0.83
CA ASN A 43 1.50 -10.86 1.84
C ASN A 43 0.43 -9.87 1.34
N VAL A 44 -0.09 -9.03 2.23
CA VAL A 44 -1.20 -8.12 1.90
C VAL A 44 -0.85 -7.10 0.81
N MET A 45 0.42 -6.68 0.72
CA MET A 45 0.88 -5.74 -0.31
C MET A 45 0.95 -6.41 -1.67
N GLU A 46 1.46 -7.65 -1.73
CA GLU A 46 1.48 -8.47 -2.95
C GLU A 46 0.06 -8.77 -3.43
N LEU A 47 -0.82 -9.16 -2.50
CA LEU A 47 -2.23 -9.43 -2.78
C LEU A 47 -2.92 -8.20 -3.37
N ALA A 48 -2.75 -7.03 -2.76
CA ALA A 48 -3.30 -5.78 -3.26
C ALA A 48 -2.78 -5.46 -4.67
N ASN A 49 -1.48 -5.62 -4.91
CA ASN A 49 -0.89 -5.39 -6.23
C ASN A 49 -1.46 -6.34 -7.29
N ARG A 50 -1.58 -7.62 -6.98
CA ARG A 50 -2.14 -8.62 -7.89
C ARG A 50 -3.59 -8.30 -8.24
N VAL A 51 -4.39 -7.94 -7.24
CA VAL A 51 -5.79 -7.51 -7.43
C VAL A 51 -5.84 -6.29 -8.34
N LEU A 52 -5.07 -5.23 -8.05
CA LEU A 52 -5.03 -4.03 -8.89
C LEU A 52 -4.64 -4.35 -10.32
N ASN A 53 -3.59 -5.14 -10.56
CA ASN A 53 -3.18 -5.50 -11.92
C ASN A 53 -4.24 -6.31 -12.68
N THR A 54 -4.98 -7.17 -11.96
CA THR A 54 -6.05 -7.98 -12.53
C THR A 54 -7.23 -7.10 -12.98
N PHE A 55 -7.60 -6.11 -12.17
CA PHE A 55 -8.72 -5.23 -12.49
C PHE A 55 -8.33 -4.08 -13.42
N SER A 56 -7.20 -3.39 -13.21
CA SER A 56 -6.73 -2.27 -14.04
C SER A 56 -6.58 -2.62 -15.52
N SER A 57 -6.20 -3.86 -15.85
CA SER A 57 -6.13 -4.34 -17.24
C SER A 57 -7.50 -4.30 -17.94
N GLY A 58 -8.60 -4.50 -17.20
CA GLY A 58 -9.96 -4.38 -17.73
C GLY A 58 -10.46 -2.93 -17.80
N ILE A 59 -10.01 -2.05 -16.89
CA ILE A 59 -10.44 -0.64 -16.85
C ILE A 59 -9.73 0.20 -17.93
N MET A 60 -8.46 -0.10 -18.23
CA MET A 60 -7.70 0.59 -19.29
C MET A 60 -8.07 0.13 -20.72
N SER A 61 -9.03 -0.79 -20.88
CA SER A 61 -9.52 -1.28 -22.18
C SER A 61 -10.70 -0.49 -22.76
N ASN A 62 -11.15 0.60 -22.11
CA ASN A 62 -12.16 1.49 -22.67
C ASN A 62 -11.54 2.86 -22.93
N ASN A 63 -11.12 3.05 -24.20
CA ASN A 63 -10.99 4.37 -24.84
C ASN A 63 -12.35 5.06 -24.87
#